data_AF-A0A0G3URQ5-F1
#
_entry.id   AF-A0A0G3URQ5-F1
#
_cell.length_a   1.000
_cell.length_b   1.000
_cell.length_c   1.000
_cell.angle_alpha   90.00
_cell.angle_beta   90.00
_cell.angle_gamma   90.00
#
_symmetry.space_group_name_H-M   'P 1'
#
loop_
_entity.id
_entity.type
_entity.pdbx_description
1 polymer ?
#
loop_
_entity_poly.entity_id
_entity_poly.type
_entity_poly.pdbx_seq_one_letter_code
_entity_poly.pdbx_strand_id
1 'polypeptide(L)'
;MSPTQLPDHGAVLAEVREVRRAGIVRLRELRLPVLTGMSASPGEGSPGEPRFPAVERLLRTAVAAIGGGTLQEAAEFSLGLAQGTRDWPPADRRRRAAQVYGVSVERFRKNQELMVLGQVAEQLVRLASGAPAQPPATSAAAPASDVGTAPADGSAPASALTSASAISEPSARPRPLAPSHHRIPVRAGGHGGHVTLHVHAVDLLRDIDVVVSPSNTHLALPEPYKSSVAASLRRAGAVRDPAGRLVEDRVRDELRAWSDRFAAPGLSVAPGTVAPTGAGALAWQGIRRIFHAAVAVPRPGTNDYDVQPADVTRAVTRVFALLAEENGRSADAGLPPLRSLCLPLLGAGRGGLTPAVSFAAVWAAVEAELARGGDWDLHFLVRRPERALLVAELLASTDGAPTEEPGP
;
A
#
# COMPACT_ATOMS: atom_id res chain seq x y z
N MET A 1 -17.73 -5.88 -34.01
CA MET A 1 -17.26 -5.82 -32.60
C MET A 1 -18.44 -5.34 -31.78
N SER A 2 -18.91 -6.17 -30.85
CA SER A 2 -20.12 -5.90 -30.08
C SER A 2 -19.98 -4.60 -29.29
N PRO A 3 -20.96 -3.69 -29.35
CA PRO A 3 -21.01 -2.54 -28.47
C PRO A 3 -21.40 -3.03 -27.07
N THR A 4 -21.04 -2.29 -26.02
CA THR A 4 -21.44 -2.53 -24.60
C THR A 4 -20.54 -3.45 -23.76
N GLN A 5 -19.22 -3.46 -23.99
CA GLN A 5 -18.28 -3.86 -22.94
C GLN A 5 -17.46 -2.63 -22.54
N LEU A 6 -17.60 -2.21 -21.28
CA LEU A 6 -16.79 -1.15 -20.71
C LEU A 6 -15.30 -1.52 -20.89
N PRO A 7 -14.45 -0.56 -21.30
CA PRO A 7 -13.05 -0.85 -21.55
C PRO A 7 -12.36 -1.27 -20.25
N ASP A 8 -11.61 -2.38 -20.30
CA ASP A 8 -10.83 -2.86 -19.17
C ASP A 8 -9.77 -1.80 -18.76
N HIS A 9 -9.71 -1.48 -17.47
CA HIS A 9 -8.79 -0.49 -16.93
C HIS A 9 -7.32 -0.83 -17.24
N GLY A 10 -6.95 -2.12 -17.18
CA GLY A 10 -5.60 -2.58 -17.50
C GLY A 10 -5.23 -2.29 -18.96
N ALA A 11 -6.14 -2.57 -19.89
CA ALA A 11 -5.97 -2.27 -21.31
C ALA A 11 -5.87 -0.76 -21.59
N VAL A 12 -6.71 0.07 -20.95
CA VAL A 12 -6.64 1.54 -21.06
C VAL A 12 -5.30 2.06 -20.54
N LEU A 13 -4.85 1.60 -19.37
CA LEU A 13 -3.58 2.00 -18.77
C LEU A 13 -2.39 1.62 -19.66
N ALA A 14 -2.42 0.46 -20.32
CA ALA A 14 -1.38 0.03 -21.24
C ALA A 14 -1.23 1.02 -22.41
N GLU A 15 -2.33 1.42 -23.04
CA GLU A 15 -2.32 2.39 -24.14
C GLU A 15 -1.90 3.80 -23.69
N VAL A 16 -2.34 4.25 -22.51
CA VAL A 16 -1.87 5.53 -21.91
C VAL A 16 -0.35 5.51 -21.68
N ARG A 17 0.23 4.37 -21.28
CA ARG A 17 1.69 4.23 -21.14
C ARG A 17 2.41 4.32 -22.49
N GLU A 18 1.83 3.80 -23.57
CA GLU A 18 2.39 3.96 -24.91
C GLU A 18 2.41 5.44 -25.33
N VAL A 19 1.30 6.15 -25.12
CA VAL A 19 1.22 7.59 -25.38
C VAL A 19 2.27 8.35 -24.58
N ARG A 20 2.44 8.04 -23.28
CA ARG A 20 3.47 8.66 -22.44
C ARG A 20 4.89 8.43 -22.97
N ARG A 21 5.19 7.24 -23.52
CA ARG A 21 6.52 6.92 -24.05
C ARG A 21 6.80 7.62 -25.38
N ALA A 22 5.85 7.59 -26.33
CA ALA A 22 6.05 8.18 -27.64
C ALA A 22 5.84 9.70 -27.67
N GLY A 23 4.94 10.21 -26.83
CA GLY A 23 4.51 11.62 -26.81
C GLY A 23 3.39 11.93 -27.80
N ILE A 24 2.66 13.00 -27.53
CA ILE A 24 1.44 13.34 -28.28
C ILE A 24 1.68 13.71 -29.76
N VAL A 25 2.89 14.16 -30.12
CA VAL A 25 3.28 14.42 -31.52
C VAL A 25 3.25 13.15 -32.37
N ARG A 26 3.53 12.00 -31.76
CA ARG A 26 3.64 10.70 -32.42
C ARG A 26 2.38 9.85 -32.29
N LEU A 27 1.25 10.41 -31.85
CA LEU A 27 -0.02 9.67 -31.72
C LEU A 27 -0.42 8.96 -33.01
N ARG A 28 -0.13 9.58 -34.17
CA ARG A 28 -0.41 9.00 -35.50
C ARG A 28 0.33 7.70 -35.81
N GLU A 29 1.42 7.44 -35.09
CA GLU A 29 2.29 6.26 -35.27
C GLU A 29 1.91 5.13 -34.31
N LEU A 30 1.05 5.39 -33.31
CA LEU A 30 0.65 4.43 -32.31
C LEU A 30 -0.62 3.68 -32.70
N ARG A 31 -0.67 2.39 -32.39
CA ARG A 31 -1.91 1.60 -32.44
C ARG A 31 -2.57 1.64 -31.07
N LEU A 32 -3.65 2.41 -30.97
CA LEU A 32 -4.40 2.65 -29.72
C LEU A 32 -5.88 2.24 -29.90
N PRO A 33 -6.18 0.95 -30.17
CA PRO A 33 -7.55 0.51 -30.47
C PRO A 33 -8.56 0.82 -29.34
N VAL A 34 -8.15 0.74 -28.06
CA VAL A 34 -9.02 1.02 -26.92
C VAL A 34 -9.35 2.50 -26.84
N LEU A 35 -8.34 3.38 -26.82
CA LEU A 35 -8.54 4.83 -26.76
C LEU A 35 -9.25 5.36 -28.01
N THR A 36 -8.97 4.78 -29.18
CA THR A 36 -9.68 5.13 -30.42
C THR A 36 -11.16 4.76 -30.32
N GLY A 37 -11.47 3.57 -29.80
CA GLY A 37 -12.84 3.12 -29.55
C GLY A 37 -13.58 3.99 -28.53
N MET A 38 -12.89 4.45 -27.48
CA MET A 38 -13.45 5.35 -26.46
C MET A 38 -13.68 6.78 -26.99
N SER A 39 -12.88 7.22 -27.96
CA SER A 39 -13.02 8.55 -28.56
C SER A 39 -14.12 8.63 -29.63
N ALA A 40 -14.66 7.48 -30.05
CA ALA A 40 -15.75 7.42 -31.00
C ALA A 40 -17.09 7.60 -30.26
N SER A 41 -17.60 8.82 -30.21
CA SER A 41 -18.97 9.07 -29.76
C SER A 41 -19.97 8.28 -30.61
N PRO A 42 -21.05 7.71 -30.04
CA PRO A 42 -22.17 7.23 -30.84
C PRO A 42 -22.85 8.45 -31.49
N GLY A 43 -22.47 8.77 -32.74
CA GLY A 43 -23.12 9.81 -33.55
C GLY A 43 -22.25 10.97 -34.05
N GLU A 44 -21.00 11.10 -33.60
CA GLU A 44 -20.08 12.14 -34.10
C GLU A 44 -18.85 11.49 -34.75
N GLY A 45 -18.97 11.24 -36.04
CA GLY A 45 -17.85 10.82 -36.86
C GLY A 45 -18.29 10.71 -38.30
N SER A 46 -18.12 11.80 -39.06
CA SER A 46 -18.15 11.70 -40.52
C SER A 46 -17.04 10.74 -40.96
N PRO A 47 -17.32 9.78 -41.86
CA PRO A 47 -16.29 8.88 -42.38
C PRO A 47 -15.19 9.70 -43.05
N GLY A 48 -14.02 9.80 -42.41
CA GLY A 48 -12.86 10.54 -42.93
C GLY A 48 -12.21 11.52 -41.95
N GLU A 49 -12.80 11.79 -40.77
CA GLU A 49 -12.18 12.69 -39.80
C GLU A 49 -10.95 12.05 -39.13
N PRO A 50 -9.80 12.76 -39.01
CA PRO A 50 -8.63 12.20 -38.37
C PRO A 50 -8.92 11.87 -36.91
N ARG A 51 -8.75 10.60 -36.54
CA ARG A 51 -9.05 10.06 -35.20
C ARG A 51 -8.07 10.54 -34.11
N PHE A 52 -6.90 11.02 -34.52
CA PHE A 52 -5.82 11.43 -33.59
C PHE A 52 -6.16 12.71 -32.79
N PRO A 53 -6.74 13.77 -33.39
CA PRO A 53 -7.37 14.87 -32.65
C PRO A 53 -8.39 14.40 -31.59
N ALA A 54 -9.16 13.34 -31.86
CA ALA A 54 -10.17 12.84 -30.93
C ALA A 54 -9.54 12.15 -29.69
N VAL A 55 -8.50 11.33 -29.88
CA VAL A 55 -7.75 10.71 -28.78
C VAL A 55 -7.06 11.77 -27.91
N GLU A 56 -6.45 12.79 -28.52
CA GLU A 56 -5.82 13.88 -27.75
C GLU A 56 -6.85 14.68 -26.95
N ARG A 57 -8.01 15.01 -27.55
CA ARG A 57 -9.12 15.66 -26.83
C ARG A 57 -9.61 14.81 -25.66
N LEU A 58 -9.82 13.51 -25.87
CA LEU A 58 -10.23 12.57 -24.84
C LEU A 58 -9.25 12.55 -23.66
N LEU A 59 -7.95 12.49 -23.93
CA LEU A 59 -6.92 12.55 -22.89
C LEU A 59 -6.94 13.88 -22.12
N ARG A 60 -7.13 15.01 -22.82
CA ARG A 60 -7.24 16.32 -22.19
C ARG A 60 -8.47 16.41 -21.28
N THR A 61 -9.61 15.89 -21.72
CA THR A 61 -10.84 15.83 -20.92
C THR A 61 -10.64 14.95 -19.67
N ALA A 62 -10.03 13.78 -19.82
CA ALA A 62 -9.76 12.88 -18.69
C ALA A 62 -8.80 13.51 -17.66
N VAL A 63 -7.76 14.21 -18.11
CA VAL A 63 -6.82 14.90 -17.22
C VAL A 63 -7.49 16.08 -16.51
N ALA A 64 -8.30 16.88 -17.20
CA ALA A 64 -9.04 17.98 -16.59
C ALA A 64 -10.05 17.49 -15.53
N ALA A 65 -10.63 16.30 -15.73
CA ALA A 65 -11.57 15.69 -14.79
C ALA A 65 -10.93 15.22 -13.47
N ILE A 66 -9.59 15.26 -13.33
CA ILE A 66 -8.90 14.95 -12.07
C ILE A 66 -9.21 16.01 -10.99
N GLY A 67 -9.57 17.24 -11.38
CA GLY A 67 -10.04 18.26 -10.44
C GLY A 67 -8.93 19.12 -9.81
N GLY A 68 -7.79 19.27 -10.50
CA GLY A 68 -6.73 20.21 -10.15
C GLY A 68 -5.58 19.63 -9.31
N GLY A 69 -4.72 20.54 -8.83
CA GLY A 69 -3.58 20.23 -7.95
C GLY A 69 -2.41 19.53 -8.64
N THR A 70 -1.43 19.12 -7.84
CA THR A 70 -0.16 18.54 -8.31
C THR A 70 -0.34 17.24 -9.09
N LEU A 71 -1.46 16.51 -8.87
CA LEU A 71 -1.79 15.30 -9.59
C LEU A 71 -2.20 15.58 -11.04
N GLN A 72 -3.10 16.54 -11.26
CA GLN A 72 -3.49 16.95 -12.60
C GLN A 72 -2.29 17.54 -13.35
N GLU A 73 -1.59 18.49 -12.74
CA GLU A 73 -0.44 19.14 -13.39
C GLU A 73 0.65 18.12 -13.76
N ALA A 74 0.95 17.15 -12.88
CA ALA A 74 1.90 16.09 -13.20
C ALA A 74 1.43 15.19 -14.35
N ALA A 75 0.11 14.94 -14.47
CA ALA A 75 -0.46 14.21 -15.61
C ALA A 75 -0.29 14.99 -16.92
N GLU A 76 -0.58 16.30 -16.90
CA GLU A 76 -0.42 17.19 -18.03
C GLU A 76 1.02 17.21 -18.53
N PHE A 77 2.00 17.36 -17.63
CA PHE A 77 3.42 17.32 -18.00
C PHE A 77 3.86 15.93 -18.46
N SER A 78 3.41 14.85 -17.81
CA SER A 78 3.81 13.48 -18.16
C SER A 78 3.39 13.09 -19.58
N LEU A 79 2.18 13.52 -19.99
CA LEU A 79 1.62 13.26 -21.31
C LEU A 79 2.00 14.33 -22.34
N GLY A 80 2.56 15.47 -21.94
CA GLY A 80 2.90 16.59 -22.83
C GLY A 80 1.70 17.43 -23.23
N LEU A 81 0.63 17.39 -22.44
CA LEU A 81 -0.62 18.12 -22.67
C LEU A 81 -0.58 19.55 -22.09
N ALA A 82 0.35 19.82 -21.17
CA ALA A 82 0.63 21.16 -20.66
C ALA A 82 1.10 22.08 -21.81
N GLN A 83 0.69 23.36 -21.75
CA GLN A 83 1.00 24.33 -22.81
C GLN A 83 2.52 24.41 -23.05
N GLY A 84 2.93 24.36 -24.32
CA GLY A 84 4.35 24.46 -24.71
C GLY A 84 5.20 23.21 -24.43
N THR A 85 4.60 22.07 -24.06
CA THR A 85 5.34 20.83 -23.74
C THR A 85 5.16 19.70 -24.75
N ARG A 86 4.48 19.99 -25.87
CA ARG A 86 4.05 19.03 -26.88
C ARG A 86 5.20 18.25 -27.50
N ASP A 87 6.30 18.94 -27.80
CA ASP A 87 7.50 18.46 -28.48
C ASP A 87 8.62 18.05 -27.51
N TRP A 88 8.42 18.22 -26.21
CA TRP A 88 9.45 17.91 -25.21
C TRP A 88 9.81 16.42 -25.22
N PRO A 89 11.10 16.05 -25.08
CA PRO A 89 11.50 14.66 -24.93
C PRO A 89 10.80 13.97 -23.73
N PRO A 90 10.53 12.65 -23.80
CA PRO A 90 9.87 11.92 -22.72
C PRO A 90 10.61 11.96 -21.37
N ALA A 91 11.92 12.21 -21.38
CA ALA A 91 12.73 12.39 -20.18
C ALA A 91 12.50 13.76 -19.52
N ASP A 92 12.37 14.82 -20.32
CA ASP A 92 12.17 16.19 -19.82
C ASP A 92 10.75 16.41 -19.29
N ARG A 93 9.76 15.85 -19.99
CA ARG A 93 8.37 15.73 -19.50
C ARG A 93 8.30 15.08 -18.12
N ARG A 94 9.03 13.96 -17.95
CA ARG A 94 9.12 13.26 -16.67
C ARG A 94 9.80 14.10 -15.60
N ARG A 95 10.90 14.78 -15.95
CA ARG A 95 11.63 15.65 -15.02
C ARG A 95 10.72 16.76 -14.50
N ARG A 96 9.96 17.40 -15.38
CA ARG A 96 9.03 18.46 -15.00
C ARG A 96 7.84 17.95 -14.18
N ALA A 97 7.26 16.81 -14.56
CA ALA A 97 6.20 16.17 -13.78
C ALA A 97 6.68 15.79 -12.37
N ALA A 98 7.91 15.28 -12.23
CA ALA A 98 8.51 14.99 -10.94
C ALA A 98 8.71 16.24 -10.08
N GLN A 99 9.14 17.35 -10.70
CA GLN A 99 9.32 18.64 -10.04
C GLN A 99 7.99 19.18 -9.49
N VAL A 100 6.93 19.18 -10.31
CA VAL A 100 5.57 19.59 -9.90
C VAL A 100 5.06 18.73 -8.74
N TYR A 101 5.36 17.44 -8.78
CA TYR A 101 4.95 16.50 -7.74
C TYR A 101 5.85 16.56 -6.48
N GLY A 102 6.92 17.36 -6.47
CA GLY A 102 7.82 17.52 -5.33
C GLY A 102 8.69 16.29 -5.02
N VAL A 103 9.01 15.47 -6.03
CA VAL A 103 9.84 14.25 -5.87
C VAL A 103 10.99 14.20 -6.86
N SER A 104 11.99 13.34 -6.62
CA SER A 104 13.06 13.10 -7.59
C SER A 104 12.52 12.43 -8.86
N VAL A 105 13.18 12.66 -9.99
CA VAL A 105 12.80 12.07 -11.30
C VAL A 105 12.75 10.54 -11.24
N GLU A 106 13.69 9.92 -10.53
CA GLU A 106 13.75 8.47 -10.39
C GLU A 106 12.63 7.93 -9.49
N ARG A 107 12.28 8.65 -8.41
CA ARG A 107 11.14 8.30 -7.57
C ARG A 107 9.84 8.39 -8.38
N PHE A 108 9.68 9.50 -9.11
CA PHE A 108 8.54 9.72 -9.99
C PHE A 108 8.40 8.59 -11.01
N ARG A 109 9.48 8.26 -11.74
CA ARG A 109 9.52 7.15 -12.70
C ARG A 109 9.03 5.83 -12.10
N LYS A 110 9.52 5.48 -10.91
CA LYS A 110 9.25 4.17 -10.28
C LYS A 110 7.86 4.05 -9.68
N ASN A 111 7.28 5.15 -9.17
CA ASN A 111 6.06 5.08 -8.35
C ASN A 111 4.97 6.04 -8.81
N GLN A 112 5.27 7.34 -8.84
CA GLN A 112 4.25 8.37 -9.10
C GLN A 112 3.79 8.35 -10.55
N GLU A 113 4.66 8.05 -11.51
CA GLU A 113 4.32 7.98 -12.93
C GLU A 113 3.26 6.90 -13.18
N LEU A 114 3.38 5.72 -12.57
CA LEU A 114 2.35 4.68 -12.70
C LEU A 114 1.03 5.10 -12.04
N MET A 115 1.09 5.73 -10.87
CA MET A 115 -0.09 6.21 -10.15
C MET A 115 -0.81 7.33 -10.92
N VAL A 116 -0.07 8.32 -11.43
CA VAL A 116 -0.58 9.43 -12.25
C VAL A 116 -1.26 8.89 -13.50
N LEU A 117 -0.61 7.99 -14.25
CA LEU A 117 -1.20 7.39 -15.45
C LEU A 117 -2.39 6.47 -15.11
N GLY A 118 -2.37 5.79 -13.96
CA GLY A 118 -3.50 5.02 -13.45
C GLY A 118 -4.73 5.90 -13.16
N GLN A 119 -4.52 7.07 -12.56
CA GLN A 119 -5.61 8.04 -12.34
C GLN A 119 -6.18 8.56 -13.65
N VAL A 120 -5.36 8.81 -14.67
CA VAL A 120 -5.84 9.15 -16.02
C VAL A 120 -6.66 8.01 -16.62
N ALA A 121 -6.19 6.76 -16.51
CA ALA A 121 -6.92 5.59 -17.01
C ALA A 121 -8.29 5.41 -16.31
N GLU A 122 -8.35 5.64 -15.00
CA GLU A 122 -9.59 5.62 -14.23
C GLU A 122 -10.59 6.68 -14.73
N GLN A 123 -10.14 7.90 -14.99
CA GLN A 123 -11.00 8.95 -15.55
C GLN A 123 -11.48 8.62 -16.96
N LEU A 124 -10.64 8.00 -17.79
CA LEU A 124 -11.03 7.55 -19.12
C LEU A 124 -12.14 6.50 -19.07
N VAL A 125 -12.03 5.50 -18.17
CA VAL A 125 -13.07 4.49 -17.96
C VAL A 125 -14.37 5.13 -17.43
N ARG A 126 -14.26 6.11 -16.52
CA ARG A 126 -15.42 6.87 -16.03
C ARG A 126 -16.13 7.62 -17.15
N LEU A 127 -15.40 8.31 -18.01
CA LEU A 127 -15.95 9.01 -19.18
C LEU A 127 -16.66 8.04 -20.14
N ALA A 128 -16.08 6.86 -20.39
CA ALA A 128 -16.72 5.84 -21.22
C ALA A 128 -17.98 5.22 -20.58
N SER A 129 -18.09 5.26 -19.25
CA SER A 129 -19.26 4.77 -18.51
C SER A 129 -20.44 5.76 -18.47
N GLY A 130 -20.24 7.00 -18.95
CA GLY A 130 -21.25 8.07 -18.85
C GLY A 130 -21.54 8.51 -17.40
N ALA A 131 -20.68 8.17 -16.44
CA ALA A 131 -20.87 8.52 -15.03
C ALA A 131 -20.47 9.99 -14.80
N PRO A 132 -21.31 10.84 -14.17
CA PRO A 132 -20.94 12.23 -13.90
C PRO A 132 -19.75 12.30 -12.94
N ALA A 133 -18.83 13.23 -13.22
CA ALA A 133 -17.63 13.46 -12.43
C ALA A 133 -17.98 13.80 -10.98
N GLN A 134 -17.48 13.00 -10.02
CA GLN A 134 -17.55 13.34 -8.61
C GLN A 134 -16.55 14.46 -8.28
N PRO A 135 -16.95 15.53 -7.57
CA PRO A 135 -16.01 16.53 -7.11
C PRO A 135 -15.01 15.93 -6.09
N PRO A 136 -13.74 16.36 -6.10
CA PRO A 136 -12.72 15.79 -5.23
C PRO A 136 -13.01 16.10 -3.75
N ALA A 137 -12.89 15.07 -2.90
CA ALA A 137 -12.88 15.23 -1.46
C ALA A 137 -11.66 16.06 -1.05
N THR A 138 -11.90 17.28 -0.59
CA THR A 138 -10.92 18.20 -0.03
C THR A 138 -10.31 17.61 1.24
N SER A 139 -9.12 17.03 1.12
CA SER A 139 -8.26 16.73 2.27
C SER A 139 -7.70 18.06 2.78
N ALA A 140 -8.23 18.51 3.92
CA ALA A 140 -7.80 19.69 4.65
C ALA A 140 -6.28 19.73 4.84
N ALA A 141 -5.64 20.74 4.24
CA ALA A 141 -4.32 21.20 4.60
C ALA A 141 -4.46 22.12 5.82
N ALA A 142 -3.73 21.83 6.90
CA ALA A 142 -3.53 22.76 8.01
C ALA A 142 -2.37 23.72 7.66
N PRO A 143 -2.50 25.04 7.91
CA PRO A 143 -1.45 26.02 7.66
C PRO A 143 -0.53 26.21 8.86
N ALA A 144 0.66 26.77 8.61
CA ALA A 144 1.60 27.25 9.61
C ALA A 144 1.40 28.77 9.85
N SER A 145 1.34 29.14 11.15
CA SER A 145 1.85 30.32 11.91
C SER A 145 1.85 31.73 11.26
N ASP A 146 1.61 32.88 11.91
CA ASP A 146 1.51 33.33 13.32
C ASP A 146 1.00 34.81 13.35
N VAL A 147 0.64 35.31 14.56
CA VAL A 147 0.51 36.73 15.02
C VAL A 147 -0.80 37.54 14.76
N GLY A 148 -1.57 37.74 15.84
CA GLY A 148 -1.84 39.08 16.39
C GLY A 148 -3.17 39.81 16.12
N THR A 149 -3.94 39.96 17.21
CA THR A 149 -4.85 41.09 17.55
C THR A 149 -6.33 41.00 17.12
N ALA A 150 -7.22 41.04 18.13
CA ALA A 150 -8.67 41.21 18.05
C ALA A 150 -9.07 42.67 18.44
N PRO A 151 -10.35 43.06 18.58
CA PRO A 151 -11.64 42.52 18.09
C PRO A 151 -12.53 43.61 17.40
N ALA A 152 -13.68 43.24 16.82
CA ALA A 152 -14.99 43.94 16.97
C ALA A 152 -16.07 43.40 16.02
N ASP A 153 -17.22 43.07 16.60
CA ASP A 153 -18.62 43.31 16.22
C ASP A 153 -19.12 43.32 14.76
N GLY A 154 -20.29 42.69 14.58
CA GLY A 154 -21.35 43.28 13.77
C GLY A 154 -21.96 42.40 12.68
N SER A 155 -23.11 41.82 13.02
CA SER A 155 -24.35 41.81 12.20
C SER A 155 -24.34 41.25 10.77
N ALA A 156 -25.14 40.18 10.61
CA ALA A 156 -25.87 39.85 9.38
C ALA A 156 -26.89 40.99 9.03
N PRO A 157 -27.55 41.05 7.84
CA PRO A 157 -28.47 40.00 7.39
C PRO A 157 -28.62 39.73 5.87
N ALA A 158 -29.05 38.48 5.60
CA ALA A 158 -30.17 38.02 4.76
C ALA A 158 -30.44 38.50 3.31
N SER A 159 -30.75 37.46 2.52
CA SER A 159 -31.84 37.34 1.52
C SER A 159 -31.49 37.51 0.04
N ALA A 160 -31.55 36.39 -0.70
CA ALA A 160 -32.47 36.25 -1.83
C ALA A 160 -32.71 34.76 -2.14
N LEU A 161 -33.98 34.38 -2.18
CA LEU A 161 -34.50 33.07 -2.55
C LEU A 161 -34.38 32.83 -4.06
N THR A 162 -34.11 31.59 -4.47
CA THR A 162 -34.81 31.01 -5.61
C THR A 162 -34.98 29.49 -5.47
N SER A 163 -36.19 29.05 -5.76
CA SER A 163 -36.76 27.75 -5.48
C SER A 163 -36.35 26.65 -6.47
N ALA A 164 -36.24 25.44 -5.91
CA ALA A 164 -36.66 24.14 -6.43
C ALA A 164 -36.23 23.70 -7.85
N SER A 165 -35.32 22.73 -7.88
CA SER A 165 -35.56 21.51 -8.65
C SER A 165 -35.17 20.32 -7.78
N ALA A 166 -36.19 19.55 -7.38
CA ALA A 166 -36.04 18.35 -6.59
C ALA A 166 -35.27 17.29 -7.40
N ILE A 167 -33.96 17.25 -7.21
CA ILE A 167 -33.16 16.07 -7.53
C ILE A 167 -33.55 15.07 -6.45
N SER A 168 -34.35 14.06 -6.81
CA SER A 168 -34.50 12.88 -5.99
C SER A 168 -33.11 12.28 -5.81
N GLU A 169 -32.50 12.53 -4.65
CA GLU A 169 -31.29 11.85 -4.24
C GLU A 169 -31.58 10.34 -4.36
N PRO A 170 -30.82 9.58 -5.16
CA PRO A 170 -30.82 8.14 -4.93
C PRO A 170 -30.36 7.99 -3.49
N SER A 171 -31.25 7.49 -2.64
CA SER A 171 -30.98 7.16 -1.24
C SER A 171 -29.69 6.32 -1.21
N ALA A 172 -28.57 7.00 -1.03
CA ALA A 172 -27.26 6.39 -0.97
C ALA A 172 -27.21 5.75 0.40
N ARG A 173 -27.76 4.54 0.48
CA ARG A 173 -27.58 3.70 1.65
C ARG A 173 -26.08 3.76 1.96
N PRO A 174 -25.69 4.21 3.17
CA PRO A 174 -24.29 4.31 3.51
C PRO A 174 -23.64 2.96 3.21
N ARG A 175 -22.63 2.95 2.32
CA ARG A 175 -21.88 1.73 2.07
C ARG A 175 -21.28 1.32 3.42
N PRO A 176 -21.58 0.12 3.92
CA PRO A 176 -21.06 -0.30 5.20
C PRO A 176 -19.54 -0.22 5.17
N LEU A 177 -18.96 0.33 6.23
CA LEU A 177 -17.51 0.34 6.40
C LEU A 177 -17.03 -1.11 6.32
N ALA A 178 -16.09 -1.39 5.43
CA ALA A 178 -15.47 -2.70 5.38
C ALA A 178 -14.87 -2.99 6.77
N PRO A 179 -15.14 -4.17 7.36
CA PRO A 179 -14.62 -4.47 8.68
C PRO A 179 -13.09 -4.43 8.64
N SER A 180 -12.49 -3.85 9.67
CA SER A 180 -11.04 -3.74 9.80
C SER A 180 -10.37 -5.06 10.22
N HIS A 181 -11.18 -6.07 10.52
CA HIS A 181 -10.78 -7.39 10.98
C HIS A 181 -11.59 -8.44 10.22
N HIS A 182 -10.90 -9.40 9.61
CA HIS A 182 -11.54 -10.54 8.94
C HIS A 182 -11.00 -11.83 9.52
N ARG A 183 -11.88 -12.75 9.92
CA ARG A 183 -11.48 -14.10 10.34
C ARG A 183 -11.70 -15.05 9.18
N ILE A 184 -10.62 -15.73 8.77
CA ILE A 184 -10.59 -16.58 7.59
C ILE A 184 -10.30 -18.01 8.07
N PRO A 185 -11.17 -18.99 7.80
CA PRO A 185 -10.85 -20.39 8.08
C PRO A 185 -9.68 -20.83 7.19
N VAL A 186 -8.83 -21.69 7.71
CA VAL A 186 -7.71 -22.26 6.96
C VAL A 186 -7.58 -23.74 7.28
N ARG A 187 -7.13 -24.54 6.32
CA ARG A 187 -6.71 -25.93 6.54
C ARG A 187 -5.25 -26.09 6.16
N ALA A 188 -4.46 -26.59 7.10
CA ALA A 188 -3.05 -26.90 6.87
C ALA A 188 -2.70 -28.27 7.49
N GLY A 189 -2.13 -29.17 6.71
CA GLY A 189 -1.71 -30.50 7.18
C GLY A 189 -2.83 -31.31 7.86
N GLY A 190 -4.07 -31.20 7.38
CA GLY A 190 -5.23 -31.89 7.96
C GLY A 190 -5.87 -31.23 9.19
N HIS A 191 -5.30 -30.12 9.69
CA HIS A 191 -5.79 -29.40 10.85
C HIS A 191 -6.55 -28.14 10.41
N GLY A 192 -7.76 -27.95 10.95
CA GLY A 192 -8.55 -26.74 10.74
C GLY A 192 -8.15 -25.66 11.74
N GLY A 193 -7.92 -24.44 11.24
CA GLY A 193 -7.57 -23.27 12.04
C GLY A 193 -8.26 -22.01 11.52
N HIS A 194 -7.91 -20.88 12.11
CA HIS A 194 -8.36 -19.58 11.61
C HIS A 194 -7.19 -18.61 11.57
N VAL A 195 -7.19 -17.74 10.58
CA VAL A 195 -6.29 -16.59 10.46
C VAL A 195 -7.10 -15.32 10.65
N THR A 196 -6.59 -14.40 11.47
CA THR A 196 -7.18 -13.06 11.65
C THR A 196 -6.42 -12.04 10.81
N LEU A 197 -7.11 -11.39 9.88
CA LEU A 197 -6.55 -10.37 9.00
C LEU A 197 -6.92 -8.97 9.48
N HIS A 198 -5.92 -8.19 9.84
CA HIS A 198 -6.02 -6.80 10.28
C HIS A 198 -5.78 -5.85 9.11
N VAL A 199 -6.73 -4.94 8.88
CA VAL A 199 -6.71 -3.94 7.80
C VAL A 199 -6.57 -2.54 8.40
N HIS A 200 -5.42 -2.27 9.01
CA HIS A 200 -5.13 -0.99 9.64
C HIS A 200 -3.62 -0.82 9.88
N ALA A 201 -3.21 0.27 10.53
CA ALA A 201 -1.82 0.49 10.92
C ALA A 201 -1.44 -0.39 12.13
N VAL A 202 -0.16 -0.75 12.23
CA VAL A 202 0.36 -1.68 13.25
C VAL A 202 0.22 -1.15 14.69
N ASP A 203 0.16 0.16 14.86
CA ASP A 203 0.01 0.85 16.15
C ASP A 203 -1.40 0.77 16.74
N LEU A 204 -2.35 0.18 16.00
CA LEU A 204 -3.71 -0.13 16.46
C LEU A 204 -3.91 -1.61 16.84
N LEU A 205 -2.88 -2.46 16.69
CA LEU A 205 -2.95 -3.85 17.14
C LEU A 205 -3.12 -3.92 18.66
N ARG A 206 -3.89 -4.89 19.12
CA ARG A 206 -4.13 -5.16 20.54
C ARG A 206 -4.17 -6.66 20.78
N ASP A 207 -3.80 -7.06 21.98
CA ASP A 207 -3.96 -8.41 22.53
C ASP A 207 -3.28 -9.50 21.69
N ILE A 208 -2.11 -9.16 21.12
CA ILE A 208 -1.27 -10.07 20.33
C ILE A 208 0.08 -10.21 21.00
N ASP A 209 0.50 -11.41 21.32
CA ASP A 209 1.73 -11.66 22.08
C ASP A 209 2.99 -11.22 21.35
N VAL A 210 3.10 -11.56 20.06
CA VAL A 210 4.30 -11.27 19.27
C VAL A 210 3.94 -10.60 17.94
N VAL A 211 4.60 -9.48 17.64
CA VAL A 211 4.50 -8.81 16.34
C VAL A 211 5.84 -8.89 15.60
N VAL A 212 5.80 -9.34 14.34
CA VAL A 212 7.01 -9.38 13.49
C VAL A 212 7.23 -8.03 12.84
N SER A 213 8.42 -7.46 13.07
CA SER A 213 8.88 -6.22 12.46
C SER A 213 9.77 -6.52 11.25
N PRO A 214 9.45 -6.05 10.03
CA PRO A 214 10.34 -6.17 8.88
C PRO A 214 11.55 -5.26 9.06
N SER A 215 12.75 -5.84 9.14
CA SER A 215 14.00 -5.15 9.41
C SER A 215 15.04 -5.37 8.31
N ASN A 216 15.97 -4.43 8.20
CA ASN A 216 17.14 -4.60 7.33
C ASN A 216 18.22 -5.47 8.00
N THR A 217 19.18 -5.94 7.22
CA THR A 217 20.27 -6.79 7.72
C THR A 217 21.28 -6.10 8.63
N HIS A 218 21.23 -4.78 8.79
CA HIS A 218 21.97 -4.09 9.86
C HIS A 218 21.14 -3.93 11.14
N LEU A 219 19.89 -4.41 11.16
CA LEU A 219 18.93 -4.21 12.24
C LEU A 219 18.76 -2.74 12.64
N ALA A 220 19.05 -1.83 11.71
CA ALA A 220 18.91 -0.39 11.94
C ALA A 220 17.45 0.02 11.77
N LEU A 221 16.81 0.50 12.83
CA LEU A 221 15.42 0.94 12.74
C LEU A 221 15.29 2.22 11.91
N PRO A 222 14.24 2.32 11.07
CA PRO A 222 13.93 3.54 10.34
C PRO A 222 13.56 4.68 11.30
N GLU A 223 13.68 5.91 10.80
CA GLU A 223 13.21 7.10 11.53
C GLU A 223 11.71 7.00 11.90
N PRO A 224 11.30 7.44 13.10
CA PRO A 224 9.93 7.23 13.61
C PRO A 224 8.81 7.88 12.78
N TYR A 225 9.14 8.92 12.01
CA TYR A 225 8.18 9.62 11.13
C TYR A 225 7.99 8.92 9.77
N LYS A 226 8.74 7.86 9.48
CA LYS A 226 8.55 7.08 8.25
C LYS A 226 7.28 6.24 8.35
N SER A 227 6.67 5.96 7.20
CA SER A 227 5.43 5.20 7.11
C SER A 227 5.64 3.68 6.98
N SER A 228 6.76 3.11 7.44
CA SER A 228 6.94 1.65 7.43
C SER A 228 6.32 0.99 8.68
N VAL A 229 6.13 -0.33 8.63
CA VAL A 229 5.71 -1.12 9.80
C VAL A 229 6.73 -0.96 10.93
N ALA A 230 8.02 -1.16 10.65
CA ALA A 230 9.09 -0.99 11.64
C ALA A 230 9.18 0.42 12.24
N ALA A 231 8.95 1.48 11.43
CA ALA A 231 8.93 2.85 11.95
C ALA A 231 7.74 3.10 12.89
N SER A 232 6.59 2.51 12.56
CA SER A 232 5.38 2.62 13.37
C SER A 232 5.50 1.82 14.67
N LEU A 233 6.07 0.61 14.61
CA LEU A 233 6.40 -0.18 15.81
C LEU A 233 7.40 0.54 16.72
N ARG A 234 8.47 1.11 16.16
CA ARG A 234 9.42 1.94 16.93
C ARG A 234 8.72 3.11 17.60
N ARG A 235 7.91 3.86 16.84
CA ARG A 235 7.19 5.05 17.34
C ARG A 235 6.19 4.69 18.44
N ALA A 236 5.47 3.58 18.29
CA ALA A 236 4.43 3.15 19.22
C ALA A 236 4.99 2.41 20.44
N GLY A 237 6.13 1.72 20.29
CA GLY A 237 6.85 1.09 21.41
C GLY A 237 7.71 2.07 22.21
N ALA A 238 7.91 3.30 21.74
CA ALA A 238 8.63 4.33 22.47
C ALA A 238 7.85 4.80 23.71
N VAL A 239 8.56 4.98 24.83
CA VAL A 239 8.00 5.49 26.08
C VAL A 239 7.93 7.01 26.00
N ARG A 240 6.77 7.56 26.32
CA ARG A 240 6.51 9.01 26.31
C ARG A 240 5.99 9.45 27.66
N ASP A 241 6.27 10.70 28.00
CA ASP A 241 5.66 11.33 29.17
C ASP A 241 4.21 11.77 28.88
N PRO A 242 3.45 12.23 29.89
CA PRO A 242 2.07 12.69 29.67
C PRO A 242 1.93 13.87 28.69
N ALA A 243 3.00 14.63 28.45
CA ALA A 243 3.03 15.71 27.46
C ALA A 243 3.35 15.19 26.03
N GLY A 244 3.51 13.88 25.86
CA GLY A 244 3.82 13.23 24.59
C GLY A 244 5.30 13.32 24.19
N ARG A 245 6.17 13.84 25.04
CA ARG A 245 7.62 13.95 24.77
C ARG A 245 8.27 12.58 24.88
N LEU A 246 9.23 12.31 24.01
CA LEU A 246 9.98 11.05 24.02
C LEU A 246 10.84 10.97 25.28
N VAL A 247 10.58 9.96 26.12
CA VAL A 247 11.39 9.63 27.30
C VAL A 247 12.41 8.57 26.94
N GLU A 248 11.97 7.52 26.24
CA GLU A 248 12.83 6.40 25.87
C GLU A 248 12.45 5.80 24.52
N ASP A 249 13.45 5.54 23.68
CA ASP A 249 13.28 4.78 22.43
C ASP A 249 13.57 3.30 22.67
N ARG A 250 12.79 2.71 23.60
CA ARG A 250 13.06 1.39 24.18
C ARG A 250 13.32 0.30 23.13
N VAL A 251 12.49 0.24 22.09
CA VAL A 251 12.62 -0.76 21.02
C VAL A 251 13.93 -0.61 20.26
N ARG A 252 14.37 0.62 19.99
CA ARG A 252 15.66 0.89 19.33
C ARG A 252 16.82 0.49 20.23
N ASP A 253 16.75 0.88 21.49
CA ASP A 253 17.86 0.71 22.42
C ASP A 253 18.07 -0.79 22.74
N GLU A 254 16.98 -1.55 22.91
CA GLU A 254 17.04 -3.02 23.06
C GLU A 254 17.53 -3.72 21.78
N LEU A 255 17.08 -3.29 20.58
CA LEU A 255 17.55 -3.90 19.33
C LEU A 255 19.04 -3.62 19.08
N ARG A 256 19.51 -2.43 19.48
CA ARG A 256 20.93 -2.08 19.44
C ARG A 256 21.72 -2.96 20.41
N ALA A 257 21.26 -3.11 21.66
CA ALA A 257 21.90 -3.99 22.63
C ALA A 257 21.94 -5.46 22.17
N TRP A 258 20.88 -5.93 21.50
CA TRP A 258 20.88 -7.25 20.87
C TRP A 258 21.95 -7.35 19.77
N SER A 259 22.00 -6.34 18.89
CA SER A 259 22.97 -6.32 17.78
C SER A 259 24.41 -6.26 18.29
N ASP A 260 24.69 -5.45 19.31
CA ASP A 260 26.03 -5.34 19.91
C ASP A 260 26.48 -6.68 20.55
N ARG A 261 25.53 -7.51 21.02
CA ARG A 261 25.81 -8.80 21.64
C ARG A 261 25.99 -9.94 20.63
N PHE A 262 25.21 -9.95 19.56
CA PHE A 262 25.08 -11.10 18.66
C PHE A 262 25.58 -10.86 17.24
N ALA A 263 25.76 -9.62 16.82
CA ALA A 263 26.33 -9.26 15.52
C ALA A 263 27.78 -8.76 15.70
N ALA A 264 28.62 -9.05 14.71
CA ALA A 264 29.96 -8.49 14.68
C ALA A 264 29.89 -6.96 14.45
N PRO A 265 30.68 -6.14 15.16
CA PRO A 265 30.64 -4.69 15.03
C PRO A 265 30.79 -4.23 13.57
N GLY A 266 29.84 -3.41 13.11
CA GLY A 266 29.85 -2.85 11.74
C GLY A 266 29.43 -3.83 10.63
N LEU A 267 29.17 -5.10 10.93
CA LEU A 267 28.72 -6.08 9.94
C LEU A 267 27.21 -6.26 9.97
N SER A 268 26.64 -6.62 8.81
CA SER A 268 25.24 -7.05 8.74
C SER A 268 25.09 -8.48 9.24
N VAL A 269 23.94 -8.78 9.84
CA VAL A 269 23.52 -10.17 10.10
C VAL A 269 23.12 -10.86 8.79
N ALA A 270 23.14 -12.19 8.79
CA ALA A 270 22.66 -12.96 7.66
C ALA A 270 21.16 -12.73 7.43
N PRO A 271 20.69 -12.61 6.16
CA PRO A 271 19.27 -12.61 5.85
C PRO A 271 18.54 -13.81 6.47
N GLY A 272 17.36 -13.56 7.03
CA GLY A 272 16.59 -14.55 7.79
C GLY A 272 16.91 -14.60 9.30
N THR A 273 17.88 -13.82 9.77
CA THR A 273 18.12 -13.63 11.21
C THR A 273 16.92 -12.92 11.85
N VAL A 274 16.56 -13.31 13.07
CA VAL A 274 15.47 -12.69 13.83
C VAL A 274 15.99 -12.26 15.20
N ALA A 275 15.85 -10.97 15.51
CA ALA A 275 16.25 -10.40 16.79
C ALA A 275 15.02 -10.11 17.66
N PRO A 276 14.84 -10.79 18.81
CA PRO A 276 13.75 -10.48 19.74
C PRO A 276 14.06 -9.25 20.59
N THR A 277 13.05 -8.40 20.79
CA THR A 277 13.03 -7.33 21.80
C THR A 277 11.73 -7.38 22.61
N GLY A 278 11.69 -6.67 23.72
CA GLY A 278 10.44 -6.27 24.35
C GLY A 278 9.62 -5.36 23.44
N ALA A 279 8.36 -5.14 23.85
CA ALA A 279 7.41 -4.32 23.10
C ALA A 279 7.44 -2.83 23.49
N GLY A 280 8.18 -2.47 24.54
CA GLY A 280 8.16 -1.12 25.12
C GLY A 280 6.74 -0.71 25.52
N ALA A 281 6.31 0.49 25.13
CA ALA A 281 4.98 1.00 25.47
C ALA A 281 3.81 0.19 24.85
N LEU A 282 4.06 -0.63 23.81
CA LEU A 282 3.05 -1.53 23.25
C LEU A 282 2.64 -2.66 24.20
N ALA A 283 3.38 -2.89 25.29
CA ALA A 283 2.98 -3.81 26.36
C ALA A 283 1.60 -3.47 26.96
N TRP A 284 1.26 -2.18 27.02
CA TRP A 284 -0.07 -1.72 27.47
C TRP A 284 -1.20 -2.07 26.50
N GLN A 285 -0.87 -2.43 25.27
CA GLN A 285 -1.82 -2.90 24.26
C GLN A 285 -1.86 -4.45 24.22
N GLY A 286 -1.23 -5.13 25.17
CA GLY A 286 -1.16 -6.59 25.18
C GLY A 286 -0.06 -7.19 24.30
N ILE A 287 0.82 -6.36 23.70
CA ILE A 287 1.95 -6.85 22.91
C ILE A 287 3.14 -7.17 23.82
N ARG A 288 3.58 -8.43 23.83
CA ARG A 288 4.63 -8.90 24.76
C ARG A 288 6.02 -8.87 24.15
N ARG A 289 6.15 -9.08 22.84
CA ARG A 289 7.43 -9.10 22.10
C ARG A 289 7.31 -8.46 20.71
N ILE A 290 8.46 -7.97 20.24
CA ILE A 290 8.66 -7.61 18.83
C ILE A 290 9.81 -8.46 18.30
N PHE A 291 9.56 -9.21 17.23
CA PHE A 291 10.58 -10.01 16.56
C PHE A 291 11.01 -9.31 15.28
N HIS A 292 12.25 -8.80 15.25
CA HIS A 292 12.80 -8.06 14.12
C HIS A 292 13.41 -9.01 13.10
N ALA A 293 12.67 -9.26 12.01
CA ALA A 293 13.07 -10.16 10.94
C ALA A 293 13.98 -9.43 9.94
N ALA A 294 15.28 -9.74 9.94
CA ALA A 294 16.27 -9.21 9.03
C ALA A 294 16.14 -9.85 7.63
N VAL A 295 15.22 -9.34 6.83
CA VAL A 295 14.94 -9.86 5.47
C VAL A 295 15.35 -8.89 4.36
N ALA A 296 15.60 -7.62 4.70
CA ALA A 296 15.87 -6.56 3.74
C ALA A 296 17.37 -6.23 3.67
N VAL A 297 18.03 -6.64 2.59
CA VAL A 297 19.43 -6.27 2.34
C VAL A 297 19.45 -4.87 1.73
N PRO A 298 20.07 -3.85 2.36
CA PRO A 298 20.12 -2.52 1.78
C PRO A 298 20.90 -2.53 0.46
N ARG A 299 20.38 -1.85 -0.55
CA ARG A 299 21.10 -1.64 -1.81
C ARG A 299 21.99 -0.40 -1.70
N PRO A 300 23.33 -0.53 -1.76
CA PRO A 300 24.26 0.58 -1.59
C PRO A 300 23.94 1.77 -2.51
N GLY A 301 24.04 2.99 -1.97
CA GLY A 301 23.76 4.23 -2.70
C GLY A 301 22.27 4.51 -2.95
N THR A 302 21.35 3.71 -2.40
CA THR A 302 19.91 3.88 -2.58
C THR A 302 19.16 3.83 -1.25
N ASN A 303 17.86 4.13 -1.28
CA ASN A 303 16.94 3.89 -0.16
C ASN A 303 16.13 2.58 -0.34
N ASP A 304 16.51 1.77 -1.33
CA ASP A 304 15.84 0.54 -1.73
C ASP A 304 16.51 -0.67 -1.05
N TYR A 305 15.79 -1.79 -0.98
CA TYR A 305 16.29 -3.04 -0.43
C TYR A 305 16.07 -4.17 -1.42
N ASP A 306 16.94 -5.18 -1.33
CA ASP A 306 16.75 -6.47 -1.96
C ASP A 306 16.22 -7.45 -0.92
N VAL A 307 15.11 -8.11 -1.24
CA VAL A 307 14.50 -9.15 -0.40
C VAL A 307 14.31 -10.38 -1.25
N GLN A 308 14.85 -11.52 -0.81
CA GLN A 308 14.61 -12.81 -1.45
C GLN A 308 13.45 -13.52 -0.75
N PRO A 309 12.51 -14.16 -1.49
CA PRO A 309 11.44 -14.95 -0.90
C PRO A 309 11.95 -16.02 0.07
N ALA A 310 13.07 -16.68 -0.25
CA ALA A 310 13.68 -17.69 0.60
C ALA A 310 14.10 -17.14 1.98
N ASP A 311 14.55 -15.89 2.06
CA ASP A 311 14.94 -15.27 3.33
C ASP A 311 13.73 -14.87 4.18
N VAL A 312 12.61 -14.54 3.52
CA VAL A 312 11.32 -14.35 4.19
C VAL A 312 10.86 -15.66 4.84
N THR A 313 10.85 -16.76 4.08
CA THR A 313 10.50 -18.08 4.61
C THR A 313 11.42 -18.47 5.77
N ARG A 314 12.75 -18.30 5.61
CA ARG A 314 13.75 -18.58 6.66
C ARG A 314 13.49 -17.76 7.93
N ALA A 315 13.19 -16.47 7.80
CA ALA A 315 12.89 -15.61 8.93
C ALA A 315 11.64 -16.08 9.68
N VAL A 316 10.57 -16.43 8.97
CA VAL A 316 9.32 -16.88 9.59
C VAL A 316 9.51 -18.24 10.28
N THR A 317 10.26 -19.17 9.69
CA THR A 317 10.66 -20.41 10.38
C THR A 317 11.45 -20.11 11.65
N ARG A 318 12.38 -19.14 11.62
CA ARG A 318 13.14 -18.75 12.82
C ARG A 318 12.25 -18.08 13.87
N VAL A 319 11.21 -17.32 13.47
CA VAL A 319 10.21 -16.74 14.38
C VAL A 319 9.51 -17.82 15.19
N PHE A 320 9.03 -18.90 14.56
CA PHE A 320 8.39 -20.00 15.28
C PHE A 320 9.37 -20.76 16.19
N ALA A 321 10.61 -20.97 15.75
CA ALA A 321 11.64 -21.56 16.61
C ALA A 321 11.93 -20.69 17.85
N LEU A 322 12.00 -19.36 17.69
CA LEU A 322 12.17 -18.41 18.80
C LEU A 322 10.95 -18.41 19.74
N LEU A 323 9.73 -18.50 19.21
CA LEU A 323 8.52 -18.63 20.02
C LEU A 323 8.58 -19.89 20.90
N ALA A 324 8.97 -21.03 20.33
CA ALA A 324 9.14 -22.28 21.08
C ALA A 324 10.21 -22.16 22.17
N GLU A 325 11.36 -21.55 21.85
CA GLU A 325 12.43 -21.28 22.83
C GLU A 325 11.96 -20.35 23.97
N GLU A 326 11.26 -19.26 23.66
CA GLU A 326 10.71 -18.35 24.67
C GLU A 326 9.64 -19.03 25.53
N ASN A 327 8.76 -19.84 24.93
CA ASN A 327 7.77 -20.60 25.67
C ASN A 327 8.38 -21.63 26.62
N GLY A 328 9.48 -22.29 26.23
CA GLY A 328 10.23 -23.16 27.14
C GLY A 328 10.75 -22.39 28.36
N ARG A 329 11.40 -21.23 28.15
CA ARG A 329 11.90 -20.38 29.24
C ARG A 329 10.77 -19.81 30.10
N SER A 330 9.64 -19.45 29.49
CA SER A 330 8.45 -18.97 30.20
C SER A 330 7.85 -20.07 31.07
N ALA A 331 7.78 -21.31 30.59
CA ALA A 331 7.31 -22.44 31.37
C ALA A 331 8.20 -22.67 32.61
N ASP A 332 9.52 -22.64 32.46
CA ASP A 332 10.47 -22.76 33.57
C ASP A 332 10.29 -21.64 34.61
N ALA A 333 9.91 -20.44 34.16
CA ALA A 333 9.66 -19.28 35.01
C ALA A 333 8.21 -19.16 35.53
N GLY A 334 7.32 -20.11 35.21
CA GLY A 334 5.90 -20.07 35.60
C GLY A 334 5.08 -18.96 34.91
N LEU A 335 5.54 -18.46 33.76
CA LEU A 335 4.88 -17.42 32.97
C LEU A 335 3.98 -18.03 31.88
N PRO A 336 2.88 -17.35 31.50
CA PRO A 336 1.99 -17.85 30.46
C PRO A 336 2.68 -17.88 29.09
N PRO A 337 2.45 -18.93 28.28
CA PRO A 337 3.08 -19.05 26.96
C PRO A 337 2.59 -17.96 26.01
N LEU A 338 3.44 -17.55 25.08
CA LEU A 338 3.11 -16.81 23.87
C LEU A 338 2.30 -17.74 22.94
N ARG A 339 1.13 -17.29 22.50
CA ARG A 339 0.18 -18.05 21.67
C ARG A 339 -0.24 -17.32 20.40
N SER A 340 -0.18 -15.99 20.37
CA SER A 340 -0.57 -15.19 19.21
C SER A 340 0.61 -14.52 18.48
N LEU A 341 0.60 -14.60 17.14
CA LEU A 341 1.67 -14.10 16.28
C LEU A 341 1.09 -13.25 15.14
N CYS A 342 1.57 -12.00 15.00
CA CYS A 342 1.22 -11.13 13.88
C CYS A 342 2.34 -10.98 12.86
N LEU A 343 2.02 -11.30 11.61
CA LEU A 343 2.91 -11.27 10.46
C LEU A 343 2.46 -10.19 9.45
N PRO A 344 3.28 -9.18 9.15
CA PRO A 344 3.06 -8.31 8.00
C PRO A 344 3.53 -9.00 6.71
N LEU A 345 3.16 -8.43 5.55
CA LEU A 345 3.73 -8.83 4.26
C LEU A 345 5.22 -8.40 4.17
N LEU A 346 6.12 -9.32 4.53
CA LEU A 346 7.57 -9.10 4.56
C LEU A 346 8.13 -8.88 3.15
N GLY A 347 8.82 -7.75 2.95
CA GLY A 347 9.43 -7.39 1.65
C GLY A 347 8.49 -6.76 0.63
N ALA A 348 7.16 -6.77 0.82
CA ALA A 348 6.17 -6.18 -0.09
C ALA A 348 6.08 -4.63 -0.08
N GLY A 349 7.15 -3.98 0.38
CA GLY A 349 7.31 -2.53 0.44
C GLY A 349 8.52 -2.11 -0.39
N ARG A 350 9.50 -1.50 0.26
CA ARG A 350 10.77 -1.09 -0.40
C ARG A 350 11.69 -2.27 -0.77
N GLY A 351 11.31 -3.49 -0.41
CA GLY A 351 12.03 -4.73 -0.77
C GLY A 351 11.69 -5.26 -2.16
N GLY A 352 10.68 -4.69 -2.85
CA GLY A 352 10.37 -5.00 -4.24
C GLY A 352 9.55 -6.27 -4.48
N LEU A 353 9.25 -7.08 -3.46
CA LEU A 353 8.37 -8.24 -3.63
C LEU A 353 6.94 -7.79 -3.94
N THR A 354 6.23 -8.54 -4.79
CA THR A 354 4.78 -8.37 -4.91
C THR A 354 4.12 -8.85 -3.62
N PRO A 355 2.95 -8.30 -3.23
CA PRO A 355 2.20 -8.78 -2.08
C PRO A 355 1.92 -10.29 -2.12
N ALA A 356 1.62 -10.85 -3.31
CA ALA A 356 1.37 -12.27 -3.47
C ALA A 356 2.62 -13.13 -3.23
N VAL A 357 3.79 -12.74 -3.77
CA VAL A 357 5.05 -13.46 -3.56
C VAL A 357 5.49 -13.37 -2.10
N SER A 358 5.35 -12.20 -1.48
CA SER A 358 5.61 -11.99 -0.06
C SER A 358 4.72 -12.88 0.81
N PHE A 359 3.41 -12.91 0.53
CA PHE A 359 2.47 -13.75 1.25
C PHE A 359 2.79 -15.23 1.09
N ALA A 360 3.01 -15.71 -0.14
CA ALA A 360 3.35 -17.11 -0.39
C ALA A 360 4.62 -17.54 0.36
N ALA A 361 5.64 -16.68 0.42
CA ALA A 361 6.87 -16.97 1.16
C ALA A 361 6.67 -17.04 2.69
N VAL A 362 5.82 -16.16 3.24
CA VAL A 362 5.42 -16.22 4.66
C VAL A 362 4.58 -17.47 4.92
N TRP A 363 3.59 -17.72 4.08
CA TRP A 363 2.63 -18.81 4.22
C TRP A 363 3.31 -20.18 4.16
N ALA A 364 4.31 -20.38 3.29
CA ALA A 364 5.05 -21.63 3.23
C ALA A 364 5.67 -22.05 4.58
N ALA A 365 6.16 -21.08 5.37
CA ALA A 365 6.69 -21.36 6.70
C ALA A 365 5.58 -21.56 7.74
N VAL A 366 4.48 -20.80 7.65
CA VAL A 366 3.31 -20.94 8.52
C VAL A 366 2.63 -22.29 8.33
N GLU A 367 2.38 -22.69 7.09
CA GLU A 367 1.77 -23.97 6.73
C GLU A 367 2.63 -25.15 7.23
N ALA A 368 3.95 -25.06 7.07
CA ALA A 368 4.87 -26.08 7.58
C ALA A 368 4.88 -26.17 9.12
N GLU A 369 4.56 -25.09 9.83
CA GLU A 369 4.43 -25.09 11.28
C GLU A 369 3.06 -25.65 11.71
N LEU A 370 1.98 -25.23 11.06
CA LEU A 370 0.64 -25.74 11.31
C LEU A 370 0.55 -27.25 11.04
N ALA A 371 1.21 -27.73 9.98
CA ALA A 371 1.28 -29.16 9.66
C ALA A 371 2.02 -29.99 10.73
N ARG A 372 2.85 -29.37 11.58
CA ARG A 372 3.48 -30.01 12.75
C ARG A 372 2.57 -30.04 13.98
N GLY A 373 1.34 -29.52 13.88
CA GLY A 373 0.39 -29.44 14.98
C GLY A 373 0.56 -28.20 15.87
N GLY A 374 1.21 -27.15 15.37
CA GLY A 374 1.30 -25.88 16.10
C GLY A 374 -0.07 -25.22 16.28
N ASP A 375 -0.49 -25.04 17.54
CA ASP A 375 -1.74 -24.35 17.90
C ASP A 375 -1.46 -22.87 18.16
N TRP A 376 -1.43 -22.09 17.07
CA TRP A 376 -1.09 -20.66 17.08
C TRP A 376 -2.29 -19.81 16.67
N ASP A 377 -2.53 -18.72 17.40
CA ASP A 377 -3.45 -17.67 16.96
C ASP A 377 -2.72 -16.76 15.96
N LEU A 378 -3.01 -16.95 14.67
CA LEU A 378 -2.27 -16.34 13.58
C LEU A 378 -2.95 -15.08 13.07
N HIS A 379 -2.20 -14.00 13.06
CA HIS A 379 -2.65 -12.70 12.60
C HIS A 379 -1.83 -12.24 11.39
N PHE A 380 -2.49 -11.68 10.39
CA PHE A 380 -1.82 -10.97 9.29
C PHE A 380 -2.16 -9.50 9.33
N LEU A 381 -1.16 -8.64 9.11
CA LEU A 381 -1.35 -7.20 9.06
C LEU A 381 -1.14 -6.66 7.65
N VAL A 382 -2.17 -6.00 7.14
CA VAL A 382 -2.13 -5.21 5.92
C VAL A 382 -2.72 -3.82 6.18
N ARG A 383 -2.25 -2.80 5.45
CA ARG A 383 -2.77 -1.42 5.63
C ARG A 383 -3.88 -1.04 4.67
N ARG A 384 -4.11 -1.86 3.63
CA ARG A 384 -4.98 -1.48 2.53
C ARG A 384 -5.98 -2.61 2.24
N PRO A 385 -7.27 -2.29 2.04
CA PRO A 385 -8.31 -3.28 1.78
C PRO A 385 -7.99 -4.18 0.58
N GLU A 386 -7.40 -3.65 -0.49
CA GLU A 386 -7.07 -4.45 -1.68
C GLU A 386 -6.03 -5.54 -1.37
N ARG A 387 -5.12 -5.31 -0.42
CA ARG A 387 -4.17 -6.33 0.04
C ARG A 387 -4.86 -7.36 0.92
N ALA A 388 -5.88 -6.94 1.65
CA ALA A 388 -6.66 -7.85 2.49
C ALA A 388 -7.44 -8.84 1.63
N LEU A 389 -8.09 -8.35 0.57
CA LEU A 389 -8.78 -9.18 -0.41
C LEU A 389 -7.84 -10.19 -1.07
N LEU A 390 -6.64 -9.76 -1.50
CA LEU A 390 -5.64 -10.66 -2.07
C LEU A 390 -5.22 -11.76 -1.08
N VAL A 391 -4.93 -11.41 0.18
CA VAL A 391 -4.57 -12.41 1.20
C VAL A 391 -5.72 -13.38 1.43
N ALA A 392 -6.95 -12.90 1.50
CA ALA A 392 -8.12 -13.75 1.66
C ALA A 392 -8.32 -14.71 0.47
N GLU A 393 -8.11 -14.24 -0.76
CA GLU A 393 -8.18 -15.05 -1.97
C GLU A 393 -7.10 -16.14 -1.99
N LEU A 394 -5.86 -15.81 -1.60
CA LEU A 394 -4.76 -16.77 -1.53
C LEU A 394 -4.95 -17.83 -0.45
N LEU A 395 -5.59 -17.47 0.68
CA LEU A 395 -5.97 -18.41 1.72
C LEU A 395 -7.14 -19.31 1.29
N ALA A 396 -8.12 -18.75 0.58
CA ALA A 396 -9.24 -19.54 0.07
C ALA A 396 -8.82 -20.55 -1.01
N SER A 397 -7.81 -20.21 -1.83
CA SER A 397 -7.30 -21.11 -2.88
C SER A 397 -6.41 -22.24 -2.34
N THR A 398 -5.89 -22.11 -1.12
CA THR A 398 -5.16 -23.18 -0.44
C THR A 398 -6.08 -24.22 0.20
N ASP A 399 -7.36 -23.88 0.42
CA ASP A 399 -8.38 -24.75 1.04
C ASP A 399 -9.05 -25.76 0.09
N GLY A 400 -8.68 -25.82 -1.20
CA GLY A 400 -9.36 -26.70 -2.16
C GLY A 400 -8.63 -27.02 -3.46
N ALA A 401 -7.84 -28.08 -3.46
CA ALA A 401 -7.76 -28.98 -4.61
C ALA A 401 -8.39 -30.32 -4.20
N PRO A 402 -9.51 -30.75 -4.78
CA PRO A 402 -9.96 -32.12 -4.62
C PRO A 402 -8.88 -33.01 -5.24
N THR A 403 -8.34 -33.92 -4.44
CA THR A 403 -7.54 -35.04 -4.95
C THR A 403 -8.47 -35.83 -5.85
N GLU A 404 -8.34 -35.69 -7.17
CA GLU A 404 -8.95 -36.62 -8.11
C GLU A 404 -8.39 -38.01 -7.77
N GLU A 405 -9.18 -38.82 -7.08
CA GLU A 405 -8.94 -40.25 -7.02
C GLU A 405 -8.95 -40.79 -8.45
N PRO A 406 -7.90 -41.50 -8.89
CA PRO A 406 -7.98 -42.25 -10.13
C PRO A 406 -8.89 -43.45 -9.87
N GLY A 407 -10.16 -43.32 -10.24
CA GLY A 407 -11.07 -44.46 -10.34
C GLY A 407 -10.95 -45.17 -11.69
N PRO A 408 -11.53 -46.36 -11.80
CA PRO A 408 -11.05 -47.65 -11.30
C PRO A 408 -10.08 -48.39 -12.24
#